data_AF-A0A804PSU5-F1
#
_entry.id   AF-A0A804PSU5-F1
#
_cell.length_a   1.000
_cell.length_b   1.000
_cell.length_c   1.000
_cell.angle_alpha   90.00
_cell.angle_beta   90.00
_cell.angle_gamma   90.00
#
_symmetry.space_group_name_H-M   'P 1'
#
loop_
_entity.id
_entity.type
_entity.pdbx_description
1 polymer ?
#
loop_
_entity_poly.entity_id
_entity_poly.type
_entity_poly.pdbx_seq_one_letter_code
_entity_poly.pdbx_strand_id
1 'polypeptide(L)'
;MDMYASGAMLQYAMATIADEAADAGDAAAALAALCEVLAVSGSASILATPHAGLATRLPALLAGGSGSQGDDVPLLAARAIAEACDTAAQWASHFARHGAVEALCDRLLADDCVELAEEVG
;
A
#
# COMPACT_ATOMS: atom_id res chain seq x y z
N MET A 1 -22.11 -0.19 -4.46
CA MET A 1 -21.63 -1.07 -3.38
C MET A 1 -22.36 -0.67 -2.11
N ASP A 2 -22.95 -1.60 -1.37
CA ASP A 2 -23.58 -1.29 -0.09
C ASP A 2 -22.51 -0.89 0.93
N MET A 3 -22.78 0.14 1.74
CA MET A 3 -21.84 0.62 2.78
C MET A 3 -21.35 -0.51 3.70
N TYR A 4 -22.19 -1.50 3.98
CA TYR A 4 -21.82 -2.70 4.73
C TYR A 4 -20.78 -3.58 4.03
N ALA A 5 -20.90 -3.74 2.70
CA ALA A 5 -19.94 -4.51 1.92
C ALA A 5 -18.57 -3.82 1.91
N SER A 6 -18.54 -2.49 1.78
CA SER A 6 -17.29 -1.71 1.87
C SER A 6 -16.62 -1.85 3.24
N GLY A 7 -17.41 -1.82 4.33
CA GLY A 7 -16.89 -2.03 5.68
C GLY A 7 -16.28 -3.42 5.91
N ALA A 8 -16.95 -4.47 5.46
CA ALA A 8 -16.43 -5.85 5.57
C ALA A 8 -15.17 -6.06 4.73
N MET A 9 -15.15 -5.52 3.51
CA MET A 9 -13.98 -5.57 2.62
C MET A 9 -12.79 -4.81 3.20
N LEU A 10 -13.02 -3.65 3.82
CA LEU A 10 -11.98 -2.88 4.51
C LEU A 10 -11.36 -3.67 5.66
N GLN A 11 -12.19 -4.29 6.50
CA GLN A 11 -11.71 -5.09 7.64
C GLN A 11 -10.89 -6.30 7.18
N TYR A 12 -11.36 -7.00 6.13
CA TYR A 12 -10.60 -8.07 5.50
C TYR A 12 -9.25 -7.58 4.98
N ALA A 13 -9.26 -6.52 4.15
CA ALA A 13 -8.04 -5.98 3.57
C ALA A 13 -7.02 -5.57 4.63
N MET A 14 -7.48 -4.87 5.68
CA MET A 14 -6.63 -4.46 6.79
C MET A 14 -6.06 -5.64 7.57
N ALA A 15 -6.87 -6.67 7.86
CA ALA A 15 -6.40 -7.85 8.57
C ALA A 15 -5.34 -8.61 7.77
N THR A 16 -5.57 -8.81 6.47
CA THR A 16 -4.63 -9.50 5.58
C THR A 16 -3.34 -8.70 5.38
N ILE A 17 -3.41 -7.38 5.19
CA ILE A 17 -2.22 -6.52 5.10
C ILE A 17 -1.43 -6.52 6.41
N ALA A 18 -2.13 -6.55 7.55
CA ALA A 18 -1.52 -6.62 8.86
C ALA A 18 -0.84 -7.97 9.15
N ASP A 19 -1.28 -9.05 8.51
CA ASP A 19 -0.72 -10.39 8.68
C ASP A 19 0.63 -10.52 7.96
N GLU A 20 1.70 -10.74 8.73
CA GLU A 20 3.05 -10.99 8.22
C GLU A 20 3.20 -12.34 7.51
N ALA A 21 2.29 -13.28 7.78
CA ALA A 21 2.27 -14.59 7.17
C ALA A 21 1.47 -14.66 5.86
N ALA A 22 0.78 -13.59 5.47
CA ALA A 22 0.05 -13.54 4.20
C ALA A 22 1.02 -13.72 3.02
N ASP A 23 0.67 -14.61 2.10
CA ASP A 23 1.47 -14.77 0.88
C ASP A 23 1.27 -13.58 -0.09
N ALA A 24 2.11 -13.51 -1.12
CA ALA A 24 2.10 -12.40 -2.05
C ALA A 24 0.76 -12.23 -2.80
N GLY A 25 0.05 -13.32 -3.08
CA GLY A 25 -1.25 -13.28 -3.75
C GLY A 25 -2.34 -12.71 -2.83
N ASP A 26 -2.38 -13.18 -1.58
CA ASP A 26 -3.30 -12.66 -0.57
C ASP A 26 -3.03 -11.18 -0.25
N ALA A 27 -1.75 -10.80 -0.13
CA ALA A 27 -1.35 -9.41 0.07
C ALA A 27 -1.77 -8.53 -1.12
N ALA A 28 -1.54 -8.98 -2.36
CA ALA A 28 -1.94 -8.24 -3.56
C ALA A 28 -3.46 -8.06 -3.65
N ALA A 29 -4.24 -9.12 -3.39
CA ALA A 29 -5.69 -9.06 -3.38
C ALA A 29 -6.22 -8.10 -2.30
N ALA A 30 -5.64 -8.14 -1.09
CA ALA A 30 -5.99 -7.25 -0.01
C ALA A 30 -5.63 -5.78 -0.30
N LEU A 31 -4.47 -5.53 -0.92
CA LEU A 31 -4.07 -4.19 -1.33
C LEU A 31 -4.97 -3.62 -2.43
N ALA A 32 -5.35 -4.42 -3.42
CA ALA A 32 -6.30 -4.03 -4.45
C ALA A 32 -7.66 -3.66 -3.85
N ALA A 33 -8.18 -4.51 -2.95
CA ALA A 33 -9.42 -4.24 -2.22
C ALA A 33 -9.34 -2.98 -1.36
N LEU A 34 -8.19 -2.74 -0.69
CA LEU A 34 -7.96 -1.51 0.06
C LEU A 34 -8.01 -0.29 -0.87
N CYS A 35 -7.34 -0.32 -2.02
CA CYS A 35 -7.36 0.78 -2.98
C CYS A 35 -8.78 1.07 -3.48
N GLU A 36 -9.56 0.03 -3.79
CA GLU A 36 -10.96 0.18 -4.20
C GLU A 36 -11.81 0.84 -3.11
N VAL A 37 -11.65 0.41 -1.85
CA VAL A 37 -12.36 1.02 -0.72
C VAL A 37 -11.93 2.47 -0.51
N LEU A 38 -10.63 2.77 -0.56
CA LEU A 38 -10.11 4.13 -0.40
C LEU A 38 -10.66 5.07 -1.48
N ALA A 39 -10.69 4.63 -2.74
CA ALA A 39 -11.18 5.41 -3.88
C ALA A 39 -12.66 5.83 -3.76
N VAL A 40 -13.48 5.06 -3.03
CA VAL A 40 -14.90 5.37 -2.81
C VAL A 40 -15.20 5.92 -1.41
N SER A 41 -14.22 5.91 -0.51
CA SER A 41 -14.40 6.33 0.88
C SER A 41 -14.20 7.83 1.04
N GLY A 42 -15.03 8.46 1.87
CA GLY A 42 -14.80 9.83 2.32
C GLY A 42 -13.72 9.90 3.40
N SER A 43 -13.02 11.03 3.49
CA SER A 43 -11.97 11.30 4.48
C SER A 43 -12.41 10.98 5.91
N ALA A 44 -13.62 11.36 6.32
CA ALA A 44 -14.14 11.07 7.67
C ALA A 44 -14.19 9.56 8.01
N SER A 45 -14.52 8.72 7.02
CA SER A 45 -14.58 7.25 7.20
C SER A 45 -13.19 6.66 7.36
N ILE A 46 -12.23 7.13 6.54
CA ILE A 46 -10.84 6.69 6.61
C ILE A 46 -10.21 7.10 7.94
N LEU A 47 -10.44 8.34 8.40
CA LEU A 47 -9.89 8.82 9.66
C LEU A 47 -10.46 8.09 10.89
N ALA A 48 -11.70 7.59 10.82
CA ALA A 48 -12.28 6.77 11.87
C ALA A 48 -11.71 5.32 11.90
N THR A 49 -11.01 4.91 10.84
CA THR A 49 -10.50 3.54 10.70
C THR A 49 -9.15 3.37 11.43
N PRO A 50 -8.96 2.30 12.23
CA PRO A 50 -7.69 2.02 12.89
C PRO A 50 -6.57 1.75 11.88
N HIS A 51 -5.62 2.67 11.73
CA HIS A 51 -4.63 2.62 10.64
C HIS A 51 -3.21 2.31 11.10
N ALA A 52 -2.98 2.03 12.38
CA ALA A 52 -1.63 1.77 12.91
C ALA A 52 -0.96 0.55 12.24
N GLY A 53 -1.72 -0.51 11.98
CA GLY A 53 -1.23 -1.68 11.24
C GLY A 53 -0.83 -1.33 9.81
N LEU A 54 -1.68 -0.60 9.08
CA LEU A 54 -1.39 -0.12 7.73
C LEU A 54 -0.16 0.80 7.69
N ALA A 55 -0.05 1.72 8.65
CA ALA A 55 1.04 2.67 8.75
C ALA A 55 2.41 2.00 8.85
N THR A 56 2.48 0.83 9.49
CA THR A 56 3.72 0.05 9.62
C THR A 56 3.92 -0.92 8.45
N ARG A 57 2.84 -1.59 8.00
CA ARG A 57 2.95 -2.68 7.02
C ARG A 57 3.03 -2.20 5.58
N LEU A 58 2.35 -1.11 5.19
CA LEU A 58 2.43 -0.61 3.82
C LEU A 58 3.87 -0.21 3.42
N PRO A 59 4.64 0.53 4.25
CA PRO A 59 6.05 0.81 3.94
C PRO A 59 6.91 -0.46 3.86
N ALA A 60 6.65 -1.45 4.71
CA ALA A 60 7.37 -2.72 4.67
C ALA A 60 7.06 -3.55 3.41
N LEU A 61 5.80 -3.59 2.98
CA LEU A 61 5.39 -4.25 1.73
C LEU A 61 5.94 -3.54 0.51
N LEU A 62 6.02 -2.21 0.54
CA LEU A 62 6.67 -1.40 -0.48
C LEU A 62 8.18 -1.67 -0.59
N ALA A 63 8.86 -1.82 0.56
CA ALA A 63 10.29 -2.11 0.60
C ALA A 63 10.61 -3.58 0.25
N GLY A 64 9.65 -4.50 0.45
CA GLY A 64 9.77 -5.91 0.09
C GLY A 64 9.69 -6.12 -1.42
N GLY A 65 10.24 -7.22 -1.93
CA GLY A 65 10.11 -7.61 -3.34
C GLY A 65 11.27 -7.15 -4.24
N SER A 66 12.41 -7.84 -4.14
CA SER A 66 13.48 -7.82 -5.15
C SER A 66 13.54 -9.10 -5.98
N GLY A 67 12.45 -9.86 -6.09
CA GLY A 67 12.40 -11.13 -6.82
C GLY A 67 11.09 -11.26 -7.58
N SER A 68 11.13 -11.81 -8.80
CA SER A 68 10.06 -11.80 -9.81
C SER A 68 8.76 -12.55 -9.44
N GLN A 69 8.53 -12.88 -8.17
CA GLN A 69 7.27 -13.40 -7.66
C GLN A 69 6.62 -12.33 -6.79
N GLY A 70 5.68 -11.57 -7.35
CA GLY A 70 4.88 -10.59 -6.61
C GLY A 70 5.22 -9.12 -6.86
N ASP A 71 5.69 -8.77 -8.06
CA ASP A 71 6.01 -7.39 -8.47
C ASP A 71 4.85 -6.40 -8.28
N ASP A 72 3.61 -6.89 -8.22
CA ASP A 72 2.44 -6.04 -7.95
C ASP A 72 2.36 -5.59 -6.50
N VAL A 73 2.87 -6.36 -5.52
CA VAL A 73 2.71 -6.03 -4.09
C VAL A 73 3.33 -4.66 -3.76
N PRO A 74 4.59 -4.36 -4.14
CA PRO A 74 5.18 -3.06 -3.86
C PRO A 74 4.44 -1.92 -4.57
N LEU A 75 4.04 -2.12 -5.83
CA LEU A 75 3.30 -1.13 -6.60
C LEU A 75 1.92 -0.84 -6.01
N LEU A 76 1.19 -1.89 -5.61
CA LEU A 76 -0.10 -1.78 -4.95
C LEU A 76 0.03 -1.17 -3.55
N ALA A 77 1.11 -1.43 -2.83
CA ALA A 77 1.41 -0.78 -1.56
C ALA A 77 1.67 0.72 -1.74
N ALA A 78 2.47 1.11 -2.74
CA ALA A 78 2.68 2.52 -3.10
C ALA A 78 1.36 3.21 -3.45
N ARG A 79 0.51 2.56 -4.24
CA ARG A 79 -0.82 3.08 -4.59
C ARG A 79 -1.72 3.24 -3.37
N ALA A 80 -1.78 2.24 -2.50
CA ALA A 80 -2.56 2.33 -1.26
C ALA A 80 -2.10 3.48 -0.37
N ILE A 81 -0.78 3.70 -0.25
CA ILE A 81 -0.21 4.85 0.47
C ILE A 81 -0.66 6.17 -0.17
N ALA A 82 -0.54 6.28 -1.51
CA ALA A 82 -0.91 7.48 -2.25
C ALA A 82 -2.41 7.81 -2.08
N GLU A 83 -3.30 6.86 -2.33
CA GLU A 83 -4.75 7.05 -2.21
C GLU A 83 -5.16 7.42 -0.78
N ALA A 84 -4.52 6.80 0.21
CA ALA A 84 -4.76 7.12 1.61
C ALA A 84 -4.31 8.54 1.96
N CYS A 85 -3.18 9.00 1.42
CA CYS A 85 -2.68 10.36 1.65
C CYS A 85 -3.49 11.42 0.89
N ASP A 86 -3.99 11.11 -0.30
CA ASP A 86 -4.88 12.00 -1.06
C ASP A 86 -6.21 12.23 -0.32
N THR A 87 -6.76 11.15 0.25
CA THR A 87 -8.02 11.23 0.98
C THR A 87 -7.85 11.73 2.42
N ALA A 88 -6.72 11.45 3.05
CA ALA A 88 -6.43 11.75 4.45
C ALA A 88 -4.95 12.14 4.65
N ALA A 89 -4.59 13.37 4.27
CA ALA A 89 -3.22 13.88 4.33
C ALA A 89 -2.48 13.68 5.67
N GLN A 90 -3.21 13.61 6.79
CA GLN A 90 -2.63 13.33 8.10
C GLN A 90 -1.94 11.95 8.18
N TRP A 91 -2.37 10.96 7.40
CA TRP A 91 -1.73 9.64 7.34
C TRP A 91 -0.34 9.69 6.72
N ALA A 92 -0.03 10.68 5.88
CA ALA A 92 1.29 10.85 5.30
C ALA A 92 2.40 10.92 6.37
N SER A 93 2.14 11.64 7.46
CA SER A 93 3.08 11.72 8.59
C SER A 93 3.29 10.37 9.30
N HIS A 94 2.27 9.51 9.31
CA HIS A 94 2.37 8.17 9.88
C HIS A 94 3.19 7.25 8.97
N PHE A 95 2.90 7.25 7.66
CA PHE A 95 3.69 6.47 6.70
C PHE A 95 5.15 6.89 6.66
N ALA A 96 5.43 8.19 6.64
CA ALA A 96 6.80 8.72 6.66
C ALA A 96 7.57 8.27 7.92
N ARG A 97 6.92 8.25 9.09
CA ARG A 97 7.53 7.76 10.33
C ARG A 97 7.92 6.27 10.29
N HIS A 98 7.34 5.51 9.38
CA HIS A 98 7.59 4.08 9.20
C HIS A 98 8.40 3.77 7.93
N GLY A 99 9.09 4.76 7.35
CA GLY A 99 10.04 4.53 6.26
C GLY A 99 9.43 4.56 4.86
N ALA A 100 8.20 5.06 4.69
CA ALA A 100 7.55 5.10 3.38
C ALA A 100 8.32 5.95 2.36
N VAL A 101 8.93 7.06 2.81
CA VAL A 101 9.65 7.98 1.93
C VAL A 101 10.90 7.30 1.38
N GLU A 102 11.69 6.70 2.26
CA GLU A 102 12.88 5.94 1.91
C GLU A 102 12.55 4.78 0.98
N ALA A 103 11.51 4.00 1.30
CA ALA A 103 11.07 2.87 0.46
C ALA A 103 10.59 3.32 -0.94
N LEU A 104 9.87 4.44 -1.04
CA LEU A 104 9.46 5.01 -2.33
C LEU A 104 10.67 5.48 -3.14
N CYS A 105 11.61 6.19 -2.51
CA CYS A 105 12.82 6.67 -3.17
C CYS A 105 13.71 5.52 -3.65
N ASP A 106 13.94 4.51 -2.81
CA ASP A 106 14.74 3.34 -3.17
C ASP A 106 14.12 2.61 -4.36
N ARG A 107 12.78 2.51 -4.41
CA ARG A 107 12.10 1.86 -5.53
C ARG A 107 12.16 2.66 -6.82
N LEU A 108 11.94 3.97 -6.76
CA LEU A 108 12.06 4.85 -7.93
C LEU A 108 13.48 4.82 -8.50
N LEU A 109 14.49 4.88 -7.64
CA LEU A 109 15.89 4.78 -8.06
C LEU A 109 16.21 3.41 -8.67
N ALA A 110 15.62 2.33 -8.16
CA ALA A 110 15.80 0.99 -8.73
C ALA A 110 15.17 0.89 -10.13
N ASP A 111 13.99 1.47 -10.35
CA ASP A 111 13.30 1.50 -11.64
C ASP A 111 14.08 2.34 -12.67
N ASP A 112 14.51 3.55 -12.29
CA ASP A 112 15.34 4.43 -13.13
C ASP A 112 16.68 3.78 -13.49
N CYS A 113 17.30 3.02 -12.57
CA CYS A 113 18.55 2.30 -12.86
C CYS A 113 18.34 1.17 -13.87
N VAL A 114 17.17 0.51 -13.86
CA VAL A 114 16.83 -0.52 -14.85
C VAL A 114 16.63 0.12 -16.22
N GLU A 115 15.85 1.21 -16.29
CA GLU A 115 15.63 1.95 -17.54
C GLU A 115 16.96 2.44 -18.15
N LEU A 116 17.84 3.04 -17.33
CA LEU A 116 19.16 3.49 -17.77
C LEU A 116 20.06 2.34 -18.27
N ALA A 117 19.96 1.16 -17.68
CA ALA A 117 20.73 -0.01 -18.13
C ALA A 117 20.22 -0.54 -19.48
N GLU A 118 18.92 -0.43 -19.75
CA GLU A 118 18.31 -0.81 -21.03
C GLU A 118 18.61 0.18 -22.16
N GLU A 119 18.76 1.47 -21.88
CA GLU A 119 19.09 2.49 -22.89
C GLU A 119 20.54 2.42 -23.41
N VAL A 120 21.49 1.95 -22.60
CA VAL A 120 22.93 1.95 -22.92
C VAL A 120 23.40 0.59 -23.48
N GLY A 121 22.58 -0.47 -23.37
CA GLY A 121 22.88 -1.82 -23.87
C GLY A 121 22.54 -2.02 -25.34
#